data_AF-A0A5N4C2D9-F1
#
_entry.id   AF-A0A5N4C2D9-F1
#
_cell.length_a   1.000
_cell.length_b   1.000
_cell.length_c   1.000
_cell.angle_alpha   90.00
_cell.angle_beta   90.00
_cell.angle_gamma   90.00
#
_symmetry.space_group_name_H-M   'P 1'
#
loop_
_entity.id
_entity.type
_entity.pdbx_description
1 polymer ?
#
loop_
_entity_poly.entity_id
_entity_poly.type
_entity_poly.pdbx_seq_one_letter_code
_entity_poly.pdbx_strand_id
1 'polypeptide(L)'
;MTQAISFDDPRLESCQIIPPAPRRVEMRRDPVLGFGFVAGSEKPVVVRSVTPGGPSEGKLIPGDQIVMINDEPVSAAPRERVIDLVR
;
A
#
# COMPACT_ATOMS: atom_id res chain seq x y z
N MET A 1 10.67 -39.46 31.81
CA MET A 1 9.66 -38.90 30.88
C MET A 1 10.26 -37.63 30.29
N THR A 2 10.22 -37.53 28.97
CA THR A 2 11.19 -36.80 28.15
C THR A 2 10.88 -35.30 28.06
N GLN A 3 11.86 -34.50 28.49
CA GLN A 3 12.28 -33.15 28.08
C GLN A 3 11.24 -32.08 27.73
N ALA A 4 11.25 -31.02 28.54
CA ALA A 4 10.78 -29.69 28.18
C ALA A 4 11.61 -29.14 27.01
N ILE A 5 10.92 -28.80 25.92
CA ILE A 5 11.49 -28.00 24.84
C ILE A 5 11.57 -26.54 25.29
N SER A 6 12.75 -26.15 25.78
CA SER A 6 13.21 -24.76 25.70
C SER A 6 14.01 -24.58 24.41
N PHE A 7 14.38 -23.33 24.11
CA PHE A 7 15.14 -22.84 22.95
C PHE A 7 14.26 -22.29 21.83
N ASP A 8 13.88 -21.02 22.01
CA ASP A 8 14.33 -19.94 21.13
C ASP A 8 14.38 -20.33 19.65
N ASP A 9 13.24 -20.16 18.96
CA ASP A 9 13.18 -20.27 17.52
C ASP A 9 13.33 -18.85 16.94
N PRO A 10 14.53 -18.42 16.49
CA PRO A 10 14.75 -17.10 15.89
C PRO A 10 14.05 -16.95 14.52
N ARG A 11 13.25 -17.93 14.08
CA ARG A 11 12.45 -17.83 12.85
C ARG A 11 11.12 -17.10 13.06
N LEU A 12 10.79 -16.75 14.29
CA LEU A 12 9.73 -15.79 14.59
C LEU A 12 10.20 -14.33 14.67
N GLU A 13 11.40 -14.02 14.18
CA GLU A 13 11.57 -12.84 13.32
C GLU A 13 10.84 -13.07 11.99
N SER A 14 9.55 -13.41 12.04
CA SER A 14 8.67 -13.15 10.91
C SER A 14 8.60 -11.63 10.87
N CYS A 15 9.49 -11.06 10.08
CA CYS A 15 9.64 -9.66 9.72
C CYS A 15 8.54 -8.86 10.42
N GLN A 16 8.84 -8.22 11.55
CA GLN A 16 8.01 -7.10 11.96
C GLN A 16 8.19 -6.07 10.83
N ILE A 17 7.42 -6.26 9.76
CA ILE A 17 7.19 -5.32 8.69
C ILE A 17 6.38 -4.27 9.43
N ILE A 18 7.07 -3.42 10.19
CA ILE A 18 6.49 -2.20 10.70
C ILE A 18 6.00 -1.52 9.43
N PRO A 19 4.67 -1.43 9.21
CA PRO A 19 4.17 -0.82 8.00
C PRO A 19 4.79 0.58 7.96
N PRO A 20 5.34 1.00 6.81
CA PRO A 20 5.94 2.32 6.71
C PRO A 20 4.93 3.34 7.22
N ALA A 21 5.39 4.30 8.03
CA ALA A 21 4.51 5.29 8.61
C ALA A 21 3.64 5.93 7.51
N PRO A 22 2.32 6.12 7.74
CA PRO A 22 1.45 6.77 6.79
C PRO A 22 2.05 8.11 6.36
N ARG A 23 2.21 8.30 5.04
CA ARG A 23 2.78 9.51 4.46
C ARG A 23 1.78 10.15 3.50
N ARG A 24 1.66 11.48 3.55
CA ARG A 24 0.86 12.24 2.58
C ARG A 24 1.68 12.46 1.32
N VAL A 25 1.06 12.20 0.17
CA VAL A 25 1.66 12.36 -1.15
C VAL A 25 0.77 13.27 -1.99
N GLU A 26 1.38 14.24 -2.65
CA GLU A 26 0.69 15.12 -3.60
C GLU A 26 1.25 14.90 -5.01
N MET A 27 0.34 14.77 -5.97
CA MET A 27 0.69 14.58 -7.37
C MET A 27 -0.41 15.12 -8.27
N ARG A 28 -0.04 15.53 -9.48
CA ARG A 28 -0.96 15.99 -10.51
C ARG A 28 -1.21 14.85 -11.48
N ARG A 29 -2.45 14.73 -11.94
CA ARG A 29 -2.80 13.75 -12.96
C ARG A 29 -2.14 14.11 -14.29
N ASP A 30 -1.44 13.15 -14.87
CA ASP A 30 -0.89 13.21 -16.22
C ASP A 30 -1.98 12.86 -17.25
N PRO A 31 -2.04 13.55 -18.41
CA PRO A 31 -3.06 13.30 -19.43
C PRO A 31 -2.98 11.92 -20.08
N VAL A 32 -1.81 11.27 -20.08
CA VAL A 32 -1.59 9.96 -20.71
C VAL A 32 -1.51 8.86 -19.65
N LEU A 33 -0.73 9.07 -18.59
CA LEU A 33 -0.44 8.07 -17.56
C LEU A 33 -1.39 8.12 -16.36
N GLY A 34 -2.29 9.09 -16.30
CA GLY A 34 -3.13 9.32 -15.12
C GLY A 34 -2.28 9.63 -13.90
N PHE A 35 -2.44 8.89 -12.80
CA PHE A 35 -1.56 9.02 -11.63
C PHE A 35 -0.32 8.10 -11.69
N GLY A 36 -0.17 7.32 -12.76
CA GLY A 36 1.00 6.48 -12.99
C GLY A 36 1.19 5.36 -11.98
N PHE A 37 0.13 4.83 -11.37
CA PHE A 37 0.21 3.65 -10.52
C PHE A 37 -0.98 2.72 -10.78
N VAL A 38 -0.83 1.44 -10.44
CA VAL A 38 -1.91 0.45 -10.46
C VAL A 38 -2.27 0.09 -9.03
N ALA A 39 -3.53 0.28 -8.67
CA ALA A 39 -4.09 -0.23 -7.41
C ALA A 39 -4.77 -1.59 -7.62
N GLY A 40 -4.76 -2.42 -6.58
CA GLY A 40 -5.44 -3.70 -6.57
C GLY A 40 -5.93 -4.09 -5.17
N SER A 41 -6.50 -5.29 -5.08
CA SER A 41 -7.23 -5.84 -3.92
C SER A 41 -8.59 -5.19 -3.68
N GLU A 42 -9.51 -5.93 -3.06
CA GLU A 42 -10.85 -5.43 -2.73
C GLU A 42 -10.81 -4.56 -1.46
N LYS A 43 -10.14 -5.04 -0.41
CA LYS A 43 -9.92 -4.35 0.85
C LYS A 43 -8.77 -5.04 1.63
N PRO A 44 -7.72 -4.32 2.06
CA PRO A 44 -7.43 -2.93 1.74
C PRO A 44 -6.95 -2.76 0.30
N VAL A 45 -7.14 -1.56 -0.26
CA VAL A 45 -6.60 -1.22 -1.58
C VAL A 45 -5.11 -0.90 -1.45
N VAL A 46 -4.32 -1.50 -2.34
CA VAL A 46 -2.85 -1.50 -2.26
C VAL A 46 -2.25 -1.18 -3.61
N VAL A 47 -1.14 -0.44 -3.60
CA VAL A 47 -0.34 -0.18 -4.80
C VAL A 47 0.32 -1.48 -5.25
N ARG A 48 0.07 -1.89 -6.49
CA ARG A 48 0.64 -3.09 -7.11
C ARG A 48 1.88 -2.75 -7.93
N SER A 49 1.86 -1.61 -8.62
CA SER A 49 2.98 -1.13 -9.41
C SER A 49 2.93 0.38 -9.58
N VAL A 50 4.09 0.95 -9.88
CA VAL A 50 4.28 2.36 -10.23
C VAL A 50 4.89 2.42 -11.62
N THR A 51 4.35 3.28 -12.47
CA THR A 51 4.80 3.51 -13.84
C THR A 51 6.08 4.34 -13.82
N PRO A 52 7.17 3.86 -14.44
CA PRO A 52 8.40 4.64 -14.57
C PRO A 52 8.17 5.96 -15.30
N GLY A 53 8.78 7.04 -14.82
CA GLY A 53 8.57 8.41 -15.33
C GLY A 53 7.17 8.99 -15.07
N GLY A 54 6.31 8.28 -14.34
CA GLY A 54 4.95 8.71 -14.03
C GLY A 54 4.85 9.62 -12.78
N PRO A 55 3.69 10.25 -12.52
CA PRO A 55 3.52 11.21 -11.42
C PRO A 55 3.72 10.65 -10.01
N SER A 56 3.62 9.33 -9.85
CA SER A 56 3.79 8.61 -8.59
C SER A 56 5.20 8.01 -8.40
N GLU A 57 6.07 8.10 -9.42
CA GLU A 57 7.46 7.65 -9.33
C GLU A 57 8.19 8.36 -8.17
N GLY A 58 8.89 7.57 -7.35
CA GLY A 58 9.60 8.05 -6.16
C GLY A 58 8.69 8.50 -5.00
N LYS A 59 7.36 8.49 -5.16
CA LYS A 59 6.40 8.90 -4.13
C LYS A 59 5.65 7.72 -3.53
N LEU A 60 5.20 6.81 -4.39
CA LEU A 60 4.56 5.55 -4.02
C LEU A 60 5.50 4.39 -4.26
N ILE A 61 5.33 3.34 -3.47
CA ILE A 61 6.10 2.10 -3.58
C ILE A 61 5.10 0.93 -3.67
N PRO A 62 5.35 -0.09 -4.51
CA PRO A 62 4.55 -1.31 -4.49
C PRO A 62 4.44 -1.90 -3.08
N GLY A 63 3.22 -2.21 -2.67
CA GLY A 63 2.90 -2.63 -1.30
C GLY A 63 2.36 -1.52 -0.41
N ASP A 64 2.49 -0.24 -0.79
CA ASP A 64 1.86 0.86 -0.06
C ASP A 64 0.33 0.67 -0.01
N GLN A 65 -0.25 0.85 1.18
CA GLN A 65 -1.69 0.81 1.38
C GLN A 65 -2.29 2.19 1.18
N ILE A 66 -3.34 2.28 0.36
CA ILE A 66 -4.09 3.51 0.17
C ILE A 66 -5.10 3.62 1.30
N VAL A 67 -4.84 4.51 2.24
CA VAL A 67 -5.69 4.72 3.42
C VAL A 67 -6.62 5.93 3.28
N MET A 68 -6.25 6.90 2.45
CA MET A 68 -6.98 8.16 2.25
C MET A 68 -6.71 8.76 0.87
N ILE A 69 -7.72 9.39 0.26
CA ILE A 69 -7.62 10.12 -1.01
C ILE A 69 -8.35 11.45 -0.85
N ASN A 70 -7.63 12.58 -1.03
CA ASN A 70 -8.21 13.93 -0.90
C ASN A 70 -9.06 14.11 0.37
N ASP A 71 -8.51 13.73 1.53
CA ASP A 71 -9.17 13.76 2.84
C ASP A 71 -10.34 12.77 3.04
N GLU A 72 -10.65 11.94 2.04
CA GLU A 72 -11.63 10.86 2.18
C GLU A 72 -10.97 9.54 2.63
N PRO A 73 -11.36 8.96 3.78
CA PRO A 73 -10.80 7.69 4.25
C PRO A 73 -11.29 6.52 3.39
N VAL A 74 -10.35 5.75 2.85
CA VAL A 74 -10.64 4.61 1.96
C VAL A 74 -10.07 3.28 2.45
N SER A 75 -9.46 3.26 3.64
CA SER A 75 -8.87 2.04 4.23
C SER A 75 -9.87 0.88 4.34
N ALA A 76 -11.15 1.20 4.53
CA ALA A 76 -12.25 0.24 4.62
C ALA A 76 -13.24 0.28 3.45
N ALA A 77 -13.00 1.15 2.47
CA ALA A 77 -13.86 1.33 1.32
C ALA A 77 -13.60 0.22 0.27
N PRO A 78 -14.61 -0.18 -0.52
CA PRO A 78 -14.40 -1.09 -1.64
C PRO A 78 -13.56 -0.41 -2.72
N ARG A 79 -12.88 -1.22 -3.54
CA ARG A 79 -12.07 -0.73 -4.68
C ARG A 79 -12.81 0.24 -5.60
N GLU A 80 -14.12 0.05 -5.78
CA GLU A 80 -14.94 0.88 -6.66
C GLU A 80 -14.98 2.33 -6.17
N ARG A 81 -15.10 2.52 -4.84
CA ARG A 81 -15.06 3.86 -4.25
C ARG A 81 -13.72 4.54 -4.48
N VAL A 82 -12.62 3.80 -4.38
CA VAL A 82 -11.28 4.32 -4.68
C VAL A 82 -11.17 4.75 -6.13
N ILE A 83 -11.72 3.97 -7.07
CA ILE A 83 -11.73 4.30 -8.49
C ILE A 83 -12.49 5.61 -8.73
N ASP A 84 -13.66 5.79 -8.11
CA ASP A 84 -14.46 7.01 -8.28
C ASP A 84 -13.72 8.28 -7.81
N LEU A 85 -12.87 8.17 -6.78
CA LEU A 85 -12.12 9.30 -6.22
C LEU A 85 -10.89 9.70 -7.05
N VAL A 86 -10.34 8.77 -7.83
CA VAL A 86 -9.15 9.02 -8.68
C VAL A 86 -9.50 9.17 -10.16
N ARG A 87 -10.80 9.12 -10.50
CA ARG A 87 -11.28 9.08 -11.88
C ARG A 87 -11.06 10.38 -12.64
#